data_AF-A0A0G0XJQ4-F1
#
_entry.id   AF-A0A0G0XJQ4-F1
#
_cell.length_a   1.000
_cell.length_b   1.000
_cell.length_c   1.000
_cell.angle_alpha   90.00
_cell.angle_beta   90.00
_cell.angle_gamma   90.00
#
_symmetry.space_group_name_H-M   'P 1'
#
loop_
_entity.id
_entity.type
_entity.pdbx_description
1 polymer ?
#
loop_
_entity_poly.entity_id
_entity_poly.type
_entity_poly.pdbx_seq_one_letter_code
_entity_poly.pdbx_strand_id
1 'polypeptide(L)'
;MGQHFTKSKAAKEGAISSFSKAISFLVGTKNIVAAPPAKCPAKADINSDCKVNLVDFSIAAYWYKRTISAEFAVKEKEWLNGDGKVDLVDFSIMAFYWTG
;
A
#
# COMPACT_ATOMS: atom_id res chain seq x y z
N MET A 1 28.91 -2.09 -8.64
CA MET A 1 27.79 -2.41 -7.73
C MET A 1 27.77 -1.36 -6.64
N GLY A 2 26.61 -0.81 -6.32
CA GLY A 2 26.48 0.25 -5.32
C GLY A 2 25.24 0.03 -4.45
N GLN A 3 25.36 0.35 -3.17
CA GLN A 3 24.20 0.46 -2.27
C GLN A 3 23.61 1.86 -2.42
N HIS A 4 22.30 1.93 -2.64
CA HIS A 4 21.56 3.17 -2.81
C HIS A 4 20.42 3.23 -1.79
N PHE A 5 19.99 4.44 -1.47
CA PHE A 5 18.86 4.70 -0.57
C PHE A 5 17.87 5.62 -1.28
N THR A 6 16.58 5.33 -1.13
CA THR A 6 15.50 6.18 -1.63
C THR A 6 14.50 6.48 -0.52
N LYS A 7 13.85 7.65 -0.62
CA LYS A 7 12.79 8.13 0.28
C LYS A 7 11.93 9.14 -0.48
N SER A 8 10.69 9.33 -0.05
CA SER A 8 9.71 10.20 -0.69
C SER A 8 9.25 11.30 0.26
N LYS A 9 8.79 12.43 -0.30
CA LYS A 9 8.04 13.49 0.39
C LYS A 9 7.05 14.11 -0.59
N ALA A 10 5.96 14.68 -0.10
CA ALA A 10 4.96 15.38 -0.90
C ALA A 10 5.05 16.90 -0.70
N ALA A 11 4.71 17.67 -1.73
CA ALA A 11 4.60 19.13 -1.66
C ALA A 11 3.27 19.58 -2.29
N LYS A 12 2.47 20.36 -1.56
CA LYS A 12 1.21 20.94 -2.05
C LYS A 12 0.98 22.30 -1.39
N GLU A 13 0.70 23.34 -2.19
CA GLU A 13 0.34 24.69 -1.71
C GLU A 13 1.32 25.26 -0.67
N GLY A 14 2.62 25.03 -0.86
CA GLY A 14 3.67 25.48 0.05
C GLY A 14 3.89 24.60 1.29
N ALA A 15 2.99 23.65 1.58
CA ALA A 15 3.21 22.63 2.60
C ALA A 15 4.08 21.50 2.06
N ILE A 16 5.05 21.05 2.88
CA ILE A 16 5.95 19.94 2.57
C ILE A 16 5.82 18.88 3.66
N SER A 17 5.60 17.62 3.28
CA SER A 17 5.57 16.51 4.23
C SER A 17 6.97 16.19 4.77
N SER A 18 7.03 15.53 5.93
CA SER A 18 8.23 14.81 6.35
C SER A 18 8.63 13.76 5.30
N PHE A 19 9.90 13.36 5.34
CA PHE A 19 10.37 12.23 4.54
C PHE A 19 9.73 10.91 5.02
N SER A 20 9.44 10.03 4.08
CA SER A 20 9.09 8.64 4.37
C SER A 20 10.31 7.84 4.85
N LYS A 21 10.05 6.59 5.26
CA LYS A 21 11.09 5.63 5.64
C LYS A 21 12.06 5.41 4.47
N ALA A 22 13.35 5.49 4.76
CA ALA A 22 14.37 5.20 3.76
C ALA A 22 14.39 3.70 3.43
N ILE A 23 14.37 3.38 2.13
CA ILE A 23 14.51 2.03 1.61
C ILE A 23 15.86 1.92 0.90
N SER A 24 16.63 0.88 1.23
CA SER A 24 17.91 0.60 0.59
C SER A 24 17.77 -0.47 -0.49
N PHE A 25 18.50 -0.33 -1.59
CA PHE A 25 18.59 -1.34 -2.64
C PHE A 25 20.01 -1.41 -3.21
N LEU A 26 20.35 -2.55 -3.81
CA LEU A 26 21.65 -2.80 -4.44
C LEU A 26 21.49 -2.76 -5.95
N VAL A 27 22.33 -1.97 -6.62
CA VAL A 27 22.43 -1.95 -8.09
C VAL A 27 23.61 -2.81 -8.50
N GLY A 28 23.33 -3.85 -9.29
CA GLY A 28 24.33 -4.81 -9.77
C GLY A 28 24.01 -5.34 -11.17
N THR A 29 24.75 -6.35 -11.60
CA THR A 29 24.61 -6.96 -12.94
C THR A 29 23.56 -8.07 -13.01
N LYS A 30 22.90 -8.39 -11.89
CA LYS A 30 21.88 -9.42 -11.77
C LYS A 30 20.69 -8.89 -10.98
N ASN A 31 19.49 -9.28 -11.41
CA ASN A 31 18.27 -9.06 -10.66
C ASN A 31 18.11 -10.17 -9.63
N ILE A 32 18.03 -9.80 -8.36
CA ILE A 32 17.72 -10.74 -7.27
C ILE A 32 16.44 -10.24 -6.62
N VAL A 33 15.43 -11.12 -6.58
CA VAL A 33 14.15 -10.81 -5.96
C VAL A 33 14.36 -10.63 -4.46
N ALA A 34 13.80 -9.55 -3.90
CA ALA A 34 13.85 -9.31 -2.47
C ALA A 34 13.17 -10.45 -1.71
N ALA A 35 13.76 -10.87 -0.59
CA ALA A 35 13.10 -11.82 0.29
C ALA A 35 11.76 -11.23 0.77
N PRO A 36 10.70 -12.05 0.93
CA PRO A 36 9.44 -11.60 1.49
C PRO A 36 9.67 -10.94 2.86
N PRO A 37 8.93 -9.88 3.20
CA PRO A 37 9.01 -9.27 4.52
C PRO A 37 8.71 -10.34 5.59
N ALA A 38 9.44 -10.29 6.71
CA ALA A 38 9.30 -11.25 7.81
C ALA A 38 7.90 -11.24 8.48
N LYS A 39 7.11 -10.19 8.23
CA LYS A 39 5.73 -10.04 8.68
C LYS A 39 4.89 -9.46 7.56
N CYS A 40 3.69 -10.00 7.38
CA CYS A 40 2.73 -9.49 6.42
C CYS A 40 2.21 -8.11 6.88
N PRO A 41 1.77 -7.26 5.93
CA PRO A 41 1.18 -5.96 6.25
C PRO A 41 0.00 -6.09 7.21
N ALA A 42 -0.14 -5.14 8.12
CA ALA A 42 -1.23 -5.17 9.09
C ALA A 42 -2.60 -4.86 8.46
N LYS A 43 -2.60 -4.21 7.29
CA LYS A 43 -3.77 -3.73 6.54
C LYS A 43 -3.47 -3.69 5.05
N ALA A 44 -4.51 -3.48 4.25
CA ALA A 44 -4.49 -3.30 2.79
C ALA A 44 -4.06 -4.51 1.93
N ASP A 45 -3.77 -5.66 2.54
CA ASP A 45 -3.53 -6.94 1.85
C ASP A 45 -4.87 -7.64 1.63
N ILE A 46 -5.52 -7.34 0.51
CA ILE A 46 -6.89 -7.77 0.20
C ILE A 46 -6.90 -9.19 -0.35
N ASN A 47 -5.86 -9.59 -1.08
CA ASN A 47 -5.74 -10.94 -1.62
C ASN A 47 -5.02 -11.93 -0.69
N SER A 48 -4.52 -11.47 0.47
CA SER A 48 -3.81 -12.26 1.48
C SER A 48 -2.50 -12.90 0.98
N ASP A 49 -1.78 -12.23 0.09
CA ASP A 49 -0.48 -12.69 -0.45
C ASP A 49 0.75 -12.14 0.30
N CYS A 50 0.52 -11.47 1.43
CA CYS A 50 1.52 -10.81 2.27
C CYS A 50 2.22 -9.63 1.58
N LYS A 51 1.63 -9.08 0.53
CA LYS A 51 2.06 -7.85 -0.13
C LYS A 51 0.86 -6.90 -0.24
N VAL A 52 1.17 -5.62 -0.42
CA VAL A 52 0.20 -4.61 -0.82
C VAL A 52 0.75 -4.00 -2.08
N ASN A 53 0.14 -4.36 -3.21
CA ASN A 53 0.61 -3.94 -4.52
C ASN A 53 -0.55 -3.65 -5.48
N LEU A 54 -0.25 -3.61 -6.77
CA LEU A 54 -1.22 -3.27 -7.80
C LEU A 54 -2.40 -4.26 -7.87
N VAL A 55 -2.19 -5.52 -7.44
CA VAL A 55 -3.25 -6.54 -7.38
C VAL A 55 -4.30 -6.16 -6.34
N ASP A 56 -3.89 -5.83 -5.11
CA ASP A 56 -4.83 -5.36 -4.09
C ASP A 56 -5.58 -4.10 -4.54
N PHE A 57 -4.83 -3.14 -5.11
CA PHE A 57 -5.41 -1.92 -5.68
C PHE A 57 -6.47 -2.23 -6.74
N SER A 58 -6.23 -3.23 -7.59
CA SER A 58 -7.19 -3.62 -8.63
C SER A 58 -8.49 -4.19 -8.04
N ILE A 59 -8.39 -4.93 -6.93
CA ILE A 59 -9.55 -5.46 -6.21
C ILE A 59 -10.30 -4.32 -5.52
N ALA A 60 -9.61 -3.41 -4.84
CA ALA A 60 -10.25 -2.23 -4.23
C ALA A 60 -10.91 -1.32 -5.29
N ALA A 61 -10.26 -1.13 -6.44
CA ALA A 61 -10.77 -0.28 -7.53
C ALA A 61 -12.05 -0.82 -8.15
N TYR A 62 -12.22 -2.14 -8.18
CA TYR A 62 -13.48 -2.74 -8.58
C TYR A 62 -14.66 -2.29 -7.70
N TRP A 63 -14.42 -2.01 -6.42
CA TRP A 63 -15.41 -1.56 -5.44
C TRP A 63 -15.52 -0.04 -5.29
N TYR A 64 -14.74 0.74 -6.05
CA TYR A 64 -14.71 2.20 -5.90
C TYR A 64 -16.10 2.83 -6.11
N LYS A 65 -16.56 3.57 -5.08
CA LYS A 65 -17.89 4.23 -5.02
C LYS A 65 -19.09 3.29 -5.21
N ARG A 66 -18.92 1.99 -5.01
CA ARG A 66 -20.02 1.04 -5.00
C ARG A 66 -20.59 0.88 -3.59
N THR A 67 -21.87 0.56 -3.51
CA THR A 67 -22.50 0.11 -2.25
C THR A 67 -21.94 -1.26 -1.87
N ILE A 68 -21.40 -1.37 -0.66
CA ILE A 68 -20.92 -2.64 -0.10
C ILE A 68 -21.99 -3.27 0.79
N SER A 69 -22.01 -4.60 0.86
CA SER A 69 -22.92 -5.31 1.77
C SER A 69 -22.45 -5.19 3.22
N ALA A 70 -23.35 -5.43 4.17
CA ALA A 70 -23.01 -5.44 5.61
C ALA A 70 -21.93 -6.49 5.93
N GLU A 71 -21.92 -7.62 5.21
CA GLU A 71 -20.91 -8.67 5.32
C GLU A 71 -19.54 -8.18 4.85
N PHE A 72 -19.49 -7.42 3.75
CA PHE A 72 -18.25 -6.88 3.23
C PHE A 72 -17.73 -5.72 4.08
N ALA A 73 -18.61 -4.93 4.72
CA ALA A 73 -18.21 -3.86 5.63
C ALA A 73 -17.36 -4.34 6.82
N VAL A 74 -17.58 -5.59 7.28
CA VAL A 74 -16.73 -6.20 8.31
C VAL A 74 -15.30 -6.39 7.79
N LYS A 75 -15.15 -6.89 6.55
CA LYS A 75 -13.83 -7.10 5.91
C LYS A 75 -13.16 -5.79 5.54
N GLU A 76 -13.92 -4.83 5.02
CA GLU A 76 -13.43 -3.50 4.69
C GLU A 76 -12.83 -2.82 5.93
N LYS A 77 -13.49 -2.92 7.10
CA LYS A 77 -12.95 -2.42 8.36
C LYS A 77 -11.61 -3.05 8.78
N GLU A 78 -11.43 -4.33 8.50
CA GLU A 78 -10.17 -5.04 8.79
C GLU A 78 -9.04 -4.57 7.86
N TRP A 79 -9.33 -4.40 6.56
CA TRP A 79 -8.33 -4.05 5.55
C TRP A 79 -8.07 -2.54 5.40
N LEU A 80 -9.08 -1.70 5.60
CA LEU A 80 -9.15 -0.29 5.21
C LEU A 80 -9.65 0.59 6.38
N ASN A 81 -10.57 1.53 6.15
CA ASN A 81 -10.95 2.56 7.13
C ASN A 81 -12.23 2.23 7.92
N GLY A 82 -13.08 1.34 7.42
CA GLY A 82 -14.32 0.91 8.08
C GLY A 82 -15.52 1.84 7.92
N ASP A 83 -15.53 2.76 6.96
CA ASP A 83 -16.55 3.80 6.80
C ASP A 83 -17.73 3.38 5.91
N GLY A 84 -17.72 2.14 5.40
CA GLY A 84 -18.84 1.59 4.65
C GLY A 84 -18.80 1.90 3.15
N LYS A 85 -17.68 2.44 2.63
CA LYS A 85 -17.46 2.68 1.19
C LYS A 85 -15.99 2.45 0.86
N VAL A 86 -15.69 2.35 -0.44
CA VAL A 86 -14.30 2.32 -0.92
C VAL A 86 -14.08 3.58 -1.77
N ASP A 87 -13.24 4.49 -1.28
CA ASP A 87 -12.91 5.73 -1.95
C ASP A 87 -11.40 6.10 -1.87
N LEU A 88 -11.06 7.34 -2.22
CA LEU A 88 -9.66 7.80 -2.25
C LEU A 88 -9.00 7.78 -0.88
N VAL A 89 -9.76 7.84 0.21
CA VAL A 89 -9.25 7.69 1.57
C VAL A 89 -8.69 6.28 1.74
N ASP A 90 -9.41 5.25 1.30
CA ASP A 90 -8.94 3.87 1.36
C ASP A 90 -7.71 3.65 0.51
N PHE A 91 -7.70 4.19 -0.71
CA PHE A 91 -6.51 4.14 -1.57
C PHE A 91 -5.30 4.83 -0.95
N SER A 92 -5.50 5.90 -0.16
CA SER A 92 -4.40 6.54 0.57
C SER A 92 -3.83 5.64 1.68
N ILE A 93 -4.68 4.84 2.33
CA ILE A 93 -4.26 3.83 3.31
C ILE A 93 -3.49 2.71 2.60
N MET A 94 -4.00 2.21 1.47
CA MET A 94 -3.28 1.19 0.69
C MET A 94 -1.92 1.69 0.22
N ALA A 95 -1.83 2.95 -0.23
CA ALA A 95 -0.57 3.57 -0.62
C ALA A 95 0.40 3.71 0.57
N PHE A 96 -0.11 3.95 1.78
CA PHE A 96 0.70 3.97 2.99
C PHE A 96 1.27 2.57 3.32
N TYR A 97 0.50 1.51 3.10
CA TYR A 97 0.92 0.11 3.35
C TYR A 97 1.64 -0.55 2.17
N TRP A 98 1.85 0.15 1.05
CA TRP A 98 2.46 -0.37 -0.17
C TRP A 98 3.79 -1.09 0.05
N THR A 99 3.92 -2.31 -0.49
CA THR A 99 5.14 -3.13 -0.37
C THR A 99 5.87 -3.40 -1.67
N GLY A 100 5.29 -3.05 -2.82
CA GLY A 100 5.88 -3.31 -4.15
C GLY A 100 5.17 -4.39 -4.94
#